data_AF-G6FX62-F1
#
_entry.id   AF-G6FX62-F1
#
_cell.length_a   1.000
_cell.length_b   1.000
_cell.length_c   1.000
_cell.angle_alpha   90.00
_cell.angle_beta   90.00
_cell.angle_gamma   90.00
#
_symmetry.space_group_name_H-M   'P 1'
#
loop_
_entity.id
_entity.type
_entity.pdbx_description
1 polymer ?
#
loop_
_entity_poly.entity_id
_entity_poly.type
_entity_poly.pdbx_seq_one_letter_code
_entity_poly.pdbx_strand_id
1 'polypeptide(L)'
;MMKKIIMTSLVALMSATSFLLNDQPAQAHRRYRYYDTYPFYPLNYCYPITHWLVDEDPAYHPQAYADGYRQGRENAKKGKEYKPRTAGGEFARGFDDGYYGRKFAGQKNIVPNVYRPYTTTDCGWF
;
A
#
# COMPACT_ATOMS: atom_id res chain seq x y z
N MET A 1 32.19 -37.35 -31.26
CA MET A 1 32.90 -36.08 -31.54
C MET A 1 32.69 -35.74 -33.00
N MET A 2 31.86 -34.75 -33.32
CA MET A 2 31.85 -34.08 -34.62
C MET A 2 31.07 -32.76 -34.47
N LYS A 3 31.83 -31.66 -34.45
CA LYS A 3 31.33 -30.29 -34.61
C LYS A 3 30.90 -30.14 -36.07
N LYS A 4 29.74 -29.54 -36.31
CA LYS A 4 29.46 -28.83 -37.56
C LYS A 4 28.89 -27.46 -37.21
N ILE A 5 29.56 -26.46 -37.74
CA ILE A 5 29.41 -25.04 -37.45
C ILE A 5 28.98 -24.38 -38.78
N ILE A 6 28.05 -23.42 -38.67
CA ILE A 6 27.63 -22.36 -39.61
C ILE A 6 26.73 -22.75 -40.80
N MET A 7 25.53 -22.17 -40.86
CA MET A 7 25.12 -21.14 -41.84
C MET A 7 23.68 -20.66 -41.53
N THR A 8 23.54 -19.45 -40.98
CA THR A 8 23.05 -18.21 -41.64
C THR A 8 21.62 -18.27 -42.18
N SER A 9 20.73 -17.45 -41.63
CA SER A 9 19.67 -16.74 -42.37
C SER A 9 19.09 -15.61 -41.52
N LEU A 10 19.46 -14.39 -41.89
CA LEU A 10 18.78 -13.13 -41.57
C LEU A 10 17.42 -13.12 -42.26
N VAL A 11 16.34 -12.80 -41.54
CA VAL A 11 15.20 -12.07 -42.12
C VAL A 11 14.70 -11.08 -41.06
N ALA A 12 14.98 -9.81 -41.29
CA ALA A 12 14.32 -8.70 -40.63
C ALA A 12 12.91 -8.54 -41.24
N LEU A 13 11.87 -8.39 -40.41
CA LEU A 13 10.61 -7.79 -40.84
C LEU A 13 10.57 -6.34 -40.36
N MET A 14 10.87 -5.42 -41.28
CA MET A 14 10.44 -4.03 -41.25
C MET A 14 9.14 -3.91 -42.06
N SER A 15 8.09 -3.34 -41.45
CA SER A 15 6.99 -2.58 -42.09
C SER A 15 5.89 -2.40 -41.02
N ALA A 16 5.46 -1.20 -40.61
CA ALA A 16 5.06 -0.11 -41.49
C ALA A 16 5.30 1.27 -40.86
N THR A 17 6.04 2.10 -41.59
CA THR A 17 6.03 3.57 -41.48
C THR A 17 5.16 4.11 -42.62
N SER A 18 3.94 4.56 -42.31
CA SER A 18 3.10 5.44 -43.15
C SER A 18 1.97 5.94 -42.23
N PHE A 19 1.67 7.23 -41.99
CA PHE A 19 1.83 8.45 -42.77
C PHE A 19 1.94 9.64 -41.79
N LEU A 20 3.04 10.40 -41.83
CA LEU A 20 3.14 11.74 -41.26
C LEU A 20 3.36 12.70 -42.43
N LEU A 21 2.30 13.05 -43.16
CA LEU A 21 2.32 14.16 -44.11
C LEU A 21 0.91 14.76 -44.19
N ASN A 22 0.68 15.84 -43.46
CA ASN A 22 -0.33 16.82 -43.83
C ASN A 22 0.10 18.21 -43.35
N ASP A 23 1.20 18.72 -43.87
CA ASP A 23 1.57 20.13 -43.73
C ASP A 23 0.92 20.91 -44.88
N GLN A 24 -0.20 21.58 -44.58
CA GLN A 24 -0.67 22.71 -45.37
C GLN A 24 -0.07 23.99 -44.77
N PRO A 25 0.64 24.85 -45.53
CA PRO A 25 1.07 26.13 -45.01
C PRO A 25 -0.14 27.07 -45.01
N ALA A 26 -0.84 27.15 -43.89
CA ALA A 26 -1.85 28.18 -43.68
C ALA A 26 -1.15 29.55 -43.59
N GLN A 27 -1.42 30.42 -44.57
CA GLN A 27 -0.92 31.78 -44.66
C GLN A 27 -1.23 32.58 -43.37
N ALA A 28 -0.24 33.35 -42.92
CA ALA A 28 -0.37 34.26 -41.79
C ALA A 28 -1.35 35.41 -42.12
N HIS A 29 -2.53 35.42 -41.49
CA HIS A 29 -3.40 36.59 -41.42
C HIS A 29 -3.22 37.30 -40.07
N ARG A 30 -2.98 38.61 -40.10
CA ARG A 30 -2.67 39.46 -38.94
C ARG A 30 -3.92 40.24 -38.52
N ARG A 31 -4.16 40.31 -37.20
CA ARG A 31 -5.23 41.03 -36.44
C ARG A 31 -6.51 40.19 -36.28
N TYR A 32 -7.12 40.04 -35.10
CA TYR A 32 -7.30 40.94 -33.96
C TYR A 32 -7.08 40.21 -32.62
N ARG A 33 -6.61 40.93 -31.59
CA ARG A 33 -6.49 40.43 -30.21
C ARG A 33 -7.88 40.43 -29.57
N TYR A 34 -8.66 39.39 -29.84
CA TYR A 34 -9.80 39.06 -28.99
C TYR A 34 -9.23 38.42 -27.72
N TYR A 35 -9.47 39.03 -26.56
CA TYR A 35 -9.27 38.35 -25.29
C TYR A 35 -10.39 37.32 -25.17
N ASP A 36 -10.20 36.17 -25.80
CA ASP A 36 -10.99 34.98 -25.48
C ASP A 36 -10.53 34.52 -24.10
N THR A 37 -11.29 34.91 -23.08
CA THR A 37 -11.19 34.29 -21.76
C THR A 37 -11.72 32.86 -21.92
N TYR A 38 -10.84 31.94 -22.33
CA TYR A 38 -11.16 30.53 -22.34
C TYR A 38 -11.58 30.13 -20.92
N PRO A 39 -12.76 29.51 -20.73
CA PRO A 39 -13.11 28.95 -19.44
C PRO A 39 -12.04 27.93 -19.06
N PHE A 40 -11.31 28.23 -18.00
CA PHE A 40 -10.39 27.29 -17.36
C PHE A 40 -11.26 26.19 -16.74
N TYR A 41 -11.45 25.10 -17.47
CA TYR A 41 -11.99 23.87 -16.91
C TYR A 41 -10.84 23.16 -16.22
N PRO A 42 -10.79 23.14 -14.88
CA PRO A 42 -9.73 22.42 -14.21
C PRO A 42 -9.81 20.95 -14.65
N LEU A 43 -8.69 20.38 -15.06
CA LEU A 43 -8.63 18.97 -15.45
C LEU A 43 -8.77 18.15 -14.16
N ASN A 44 -9.93 17.52 -13.98
CA ASN A 44 -10.09 16.54 -12.91
C ASN A 44 -9.38 15.26 -13.34
N TYR A 45 -8.34 14.89 -12.62
CA TYR A 45 -7.59 13.67 -12.89
C TYR A 45 -7.61 12.76 -11.67
N CYS A 46 -8.05 11.53 -11.89
CA CYS A 46 -8.07 10.49 -10.89
C CYS A 46 -6.87 9.56 -11.09
N TYR A 47 -6.18 9.21 -10.01
CA TYR A 47 -5.03 8.32 -10.03
C TYR A 47 -5.10 7.29 -8.90
N PRO A 48 -4.55 6.09 -9.10
CA PRO A 48 -4.51 5.07 -8.05
C PRO A 48 -3.50 5.45 -6.96
N ILE A 49 -3.89 5.31 -5.69
CA ILE A 49 -3.02 5.42 -4.52
C ILE A 49 -2.98 4.07 -3.82
N THR A 50 -1.78 3.53 -3.58
CA THR A 50 -1.59 2.31 -2.80
C THR A 50 -1.34 2.64 -1.34
N HIS A 51 -2.17 2.07 -0.47
CA HIS A 51 -2.01 2.12 0.98
C HIS A 51 -1.61 0.76 1.54
N TRP A 52 -1.11 0.75 2.77
CA TRP A 52 -0.72 -0.46 3.48
C TRP A 52 -1.58 -0.63 4.74
N LEU A 53 -2.29 -1.75 4.84
CA LEU A 53 -2.97 -2.18 6.06
C LEU A 53 -2.06 -3.11 6.84
N VAL A 54 -1.93 -2.88 8.15
CA VAL A 54 -1.28 -3.80 9.08
C VAL A 54 -2.36 -4.72 9.65
N ASP A 55 -2.27 -6.00 9.32
CA ASP A 55 -3.12 -7.06 9.85
C ASP A 55 -2.34 -7.78 10.96
N GLU A 56 -2.71 -7.48 12.20
CA GLU A 56 -2.04 -7.99 13.40
C GLU A 56 -2.77 -9.20 13.96
N ASP A 57 -2.06 -10.31 14.20
CA ASP A 57 -2.61 -11.44 14.92
C ASP A 57 -2.91 -11.02 16.37
N PRO A 58 -4.17 -11.08 16.84
CA PRO A 58 -4.55 -10.55 18.14
C PRO A 58 -3.89 -11.30 19.31
N ALA A 59 -3.41 -12.52 19.09
CA ALA A 59 -2.83 -13.40 20.09
C ALA A 59 -1.29 -13.28 20.14
N TYR A 60 -0.64 -13.04 19.00
CA TYR A 60 0.81 -13.23 18.82
C TYR A 60 1.56 -12.11 18.08
N HIS A 61 0.90 -10.99 17.73
CA HIS A 61 1.60 -9.85 17.13
C HIS A 61 2.83 -9.41 17.97
N PRO A 62 3.81 -8.69 17.41
CA PRO A 62 5.11 -8.45 18.06
C PRO A 62 5.06 -7.77 19.43
N GLN A 63 3.94 -7.14 19.79
CA GLN A 63 3.72 -6.49 21.09
C GLN A 63 2.58 -7.11 21.90
N ALA A 64 2.03 -8.25 21.47
CA ALA A 64 0.88 -8.91 22.07
C ALA A 64 0.98 -9.05 23.60
N TYR A 65 2.11 -9.57 24.10
CA TYR A 65 2.28 -9.73 25.56
C TYR A 65 2.28 -8.38 26.28
N ALA A 66 2.99 -7.39 25.74
CA ALA A 66 3.11 -6.08 26.37
C ALA A 66 1.78 -5.34 26.40
N ASP A 67 1.01 -5.42 25.31
CA ASP A 67 -0.33 -4.85 25.22
C ASP A 67 -1.32 -5.54 26.14
N GLY A 68 -1.30 -6.87 26.18
CA GLY A 68 -2.07 -7.65 27.14
C GLY A 68 -1.75 -7.21 28.57
N TYR A 69 -0.47 -7.18 28.94
CA TYR A 69 -0.01 -6.81 30.28
C TYR A 69 -0.45 -5.40 30.69
N ARG A 70 -0.32 -4.43 29.79
CA ARG A 70 -0.81 -3.06 30.02
C ARG A 70 -2.31 -3.05 30.27
N GLN A 71 -3.10 -3.72 29.43
CA GLN A 71 -4.55 -3.79 29.58
C GLN A 71 -4.98 -4.52 30.86
N GLY A 72 -4.31 -5.61 31.22
CA GLY A 72 -4.55 -6.35 32.46
C GLY A 72 -4.36 -5.46 33.68
N ARG A 73 -3.21 -4.76 33.75
CA ARG A 73 -2.93 -3.81 34.85
C ARG A 73 -3.95 -2.69 34.92
N GLU A 74 -4.35 -2.13 33.78
CA GLU A 74 -5.35 -1.06 33.75
C GLU A 74 -6.72 -1.54 34.26
N ASN A 75 -7.12 -2.76 33.90
CA ASN A 75 -8.39 -3.32 34.37
C ASN A 75 -8.35 -3.60 35.88
N ALA A 76 -7.26 -4.18 36.39
CA ALA A 76 -7.06 -4.40 37.82
C ALA A 76 -7.07 -3.07 38.59
N LYS A 77 -6.38 -2.03 38.08
CA LYS A 77 -6.39 -0.67 38.66
C LYS A 77 -7.79 -0.07 38.71
N LYS A 78 -8.62 -0.34 37.70
CA LYS A 78 -10.02 0.12 37.61
C LYS A 78 -10.99 -0.74 38.43
N GLY A 79 -10.51 -1.77 39.14
CA GLY A 79 -11.36 -2.69 39.92
C GLY A 79 -12.32 -3.52 39.06
N LYS A 80 -12.05 -3.68 37.77
CA LYS A 80 -12.89 -4.50 36.88
C LYS A 80 -12.65 -5.97 37.19
N GLU A 81 -13.71 -6.75 37.21
CA GLU A 81 -13.62 -8.20 37.38
C GLU A 81 -12.76 -8.86 36.28
N TYR A 82 -11.98 -9.86 36.67
CA TYR A 82 -11.17 -10.64 35.76
C TYR A 82 -12.06 -11.40 34.77
N LYS A 83 -11.75 -11.26 33.49
CA LYS A 83 -12.33 -12.07 32.42
C LYS A 83 -11.23 -12.46 31.44
N PRO A 84 -11.04 -13.76 31.16
CA PRO A 84 -10.10 -14.22 30.14
C PRO A 84 -10.32 -13.53 28.80
N ARG A 85 -9.25 -13.31 28.04
CA ARG A 85 -9.30 -12.65 26.73
C ARG A 85 -9.50 -13.70 25.64
N THR A 86 -10.39 -13.43 24.67
CA THR A 86 -10.67 -14.31 23.53
C THR A 86 -9.48 -14.43 22.57
N ALA A 87 -8.64 -13.39 22.49
CA ALA A 87 -7.43 -13.40 21.68
C ALA A 87 -6.48 -14.56 22.03
N GLY A 88 -6.46 -15.07 23.27
CA GLY A 88 -5.57 -16.16 23.66
C GLY A 88 -4.08 -15.79 23.53
N GLY A 89 -3.22 -16.81 23.40
CA GLY A 89 -1.80 -16.66 23.09
C GLY A 89 -0.99 -15.77 24.05
N GLU A 90 -0.05 -15.01 23.48
CA GLU A 90 0.82 -14.10 24.22
C GLU A 90 0.05 -12.91 24.81
N PHE A 91 -0.98 -12.43 24.11
CA PHE A 91 -1.85 -11.37 24.61
C PHE A 91 -2.58 -11.78 25.89
N ALA A 92 -3.26 -12.93 25.90
CA ALA A 92 -3.97 -13.42 27.09
C ALA A 92 -2.99 -13.68 28.24
N ARG A 93 -1.83 -14.29 27.95
CA ARG A 93 -0.79 -14.51 28.96
C ARG A 93 -0.30 -13.19 29.57
N GLY A 94 -0.05 -12.18 28.75
CA GLY A 94 0.30 -10.83 29.20
C GLY A 94 -0.80 -10.23 30.05
N PHE A 95 -2.05 -10.31 29.59
CA PHE A 95 -3.22 -9.80 30.31
C PHE A 95 -3.36 -10.41 31.70
N ASP A 96 -3.22 -11.72 31.83
CA ASP A 96 -3.27 -12.40 33.13
C ASP A 96 -2.16 -11.93 34.06
N ASP A 97 -0.92 -11.88 33.57
CA ASP A 97 0.21 -11.42 34.36
C ASP A 97 0.02 -9.97 34.81
N GLY A 98 -0.46 -9.10 33.91
CA GLY A 98 -0.75 -7.70 34.23
C GLY A 98 -1.90 -7.54 35.22
N TYR A 99 -2.98 -8.29 35.06
CA TYR A 99 -4.15 -8.22 35.93
C TYR A 99 -3.82 -8.65 37.36
N TYR A 100 -3.06 -9.74 37.52
CA TYR A 100 -2.65 -10.24 38.82
C TYR A 100 -1.39 -9.56 39.39
N GLY A 101 -0.84 -8.55 38.70
CA GLY A 101 0.34 -7.82 39.16
C GLY A 101 1.63 -8.67 39.22
N ARG A 102 1.72 -9.72 38.39
CA ARG A 102 2.92 -10.55 38.29
C ARG A 102 4.04 -9.78 37.60
N LYS A 103 5.29 -10.23 37.80
CA LYS A 103 6.45 -9.63 37.12
C LYS A 103 6.32 -9.76 35.60
N PHE A 104 6.64 -8.68 34.87
CA PHE A 104 6.69 -8.68 33.41
C PHE A 104 7.67 -9.76 32.90
N ALA A 105 7.15 -10.77 32.20
CA ALA A 105 7.92 -11.90 31.70
C ALA A 105 8.41 -11.70 30.26
N GLY A 106 7.85 -10.73 29.54
CA GLY A 106 8.12 -10.49 28.12
C GLY A 106 7.44 -11.50 27.19
N GLN A 107 7.47 -11.21 25.89
CA GLN A 107 6.90 -12.05 24.85
C GLN A 107 7.80 -13.25 24.54
N LYS A 108 7.20 -14.44 24.43
CA LYS A 108 7.94 -15.69 24.11
C LYS A 108 7.84 -16.06 22.64
N ASN A 109 6.62 -15.95 22.08
CA ASN A 109 6.35 -16.28 20.70
C ASN A 109 6.06 -15.00 19.91
N ILE A 110 6.69 -14.82 18.75
CA ILE A 110 6.50 -13.64 17.91
C ILE A 110 5.98 -14.10 16.56
N VAL A 111 4.77 -13.68 16.23
CA VAL A 111 4.23 -13.77 14.87
C VAL A 111 4.36 -12.39 14.24
N PRO A 112 5.11 -12.23 13.13
CA PRO A 112 5.24 -10.95 12.44
C PRO A 112 3.90 -10.44 11.92
N ASN A 113 3.76 -9.11 11.87
CA ASN A 113 2.59 -8.48 11.27
C ASN A 113 2.48 -8.80 9.77
N VAL A 114 1.25 -8.99 9.31
CA VAL A 114 0.96 -9.17 7.88
C VAL A 114 0.65 -7.81 7.27
N TYR A 115 1.42 -7.41 6.26
CA TYR A 115 1.18 -6.15 5.54
C TYR A 115 0.39 -6.43 4.27
N ARG A 116 -0.81 -5.87 4.16
CA ARG A 116 -1.69 -6.05 3.00
C ARG A 116 -1.83 -4.74 2.23
N PRO A 117 -1.38 -4.68 0.96
CA PRO A 117 -1.61 -3.50 0.15
C PRO A 117 -3.08 -3.44 -0.29
N TYR A 118 -3.63 -2.23 -0.36
CA TYR A 118 -4.90 -1.97 -1.04
C TYR A 118 -4.83 -0.67 -1.81
N THR A 119 -5.50 -0.62 -2.97
CA THR A 119 -5.46 0.53 -3.87
C THR A 119 -6.79 1.26 -3.81
N THR A 120 -6.74 2.56 -3.54
CA THR A 120 -7.86 3.50 -3.66
C THR A 120 -7.64 4.39 -4.88
N THR A 121 -8.69 5.09 -5.28
CA THR A 121 -8.60 6.14 -6.32
C THR A 121 -8.75 7.48 -5.64
N ASP A 122 -7.81 8.38 -5.88
CA ASP A 122 -7.91 9.78 -5.47
C ASP A 122 -8.05 10.67 -6.70
N CYS A 123 -8.89 11.70 -6.61
CA CYS A 123 -9.21 12.59 -7.71
C CYS A 123 -8.88 14.03 -7.31
N GLY A 124 -7.99 14.66 -8.05
CA GLY A 124 -7.53 16.03 -7.82
C GLY A 124 -7.78 16.93 -9.01
N TRP A 125 -7.91 18.22 -8.74
CA TRP A 125 -7.86 19.26 -9.75
C TRP A 125 -6.42 19.78 -9.86
N PHE A 126 -5.89 19.83 -11.09
CA PHE A 126 -4.57 20.43 -11.40
C PHE A 126 -4.68 21.94 -11.67
#